data_AF-A0A353RDK4-F1
#
_entry.id   AF-A0A353RDK4-F1
#
_cell.length_a   1.000
_cell.length_b   1.000
_cell.length_c   1.000
_cell.angle_alpha   90.00
_cell.angle_beta   90.00
_cell.angle_gamma   90.00
#
_symmetry.space_group_name_H-M   'P 1'
#
loop_
_entity.id
_entity.type
_entity.pdbx_description
1 polymer ?
#
loop_
_entity_poly.entity_id
_entity_poly.type
_entity_poly.pdbx_seq_one_letter_code
_entity_poly.pdbx_strand_id
1 'polypeptide(L)'
;VFSARGCRLNARSRGCEIAGELRYGPFQPPAGDIMGPFRFVPFLECRHSVLSLRHRVDGELSVNGKSVAFRGAAGYAEGDRGRSFPRSYAWTQCSAEAGCVMLSAAEVPLGGR
;
A
#
# COMPACT_ATOMS: atom_id res chain seq x y z
N VAL A 1 3.08 11.58 -10.28
CA VAL A 1 2.32 10.53 -11.02
C VAL A 1 2.42 9.26 -10.21
N PHE A 2 1.34 8.51 -10.05
CA PHE A 2 1.33 7.20 -9.37
C PHE A 2 0.73 6.14 -10.29
N SER A 3 1.37 4.98 -10.38
CA SER A 3 0.92 3.87 -11.21
C SER A 3 1.50 2.54 -10.74
N ALA A 4 1.00 1.43 -11.30
CA ALA A 4 1.59 0.10 -11.10
C ALA A 4 3.04 -0.03 -11.60
N ARG A 5 3.55 0.92 -12.39
CA ARG A 5 4.93 0.93 -12.90
C ARG A 5 5.89 1.76 -12.06
N GLY A 6 5.39 2.54 -11.10
CA GLY A 6 6.22 3.49 -10.37
C GLY A 6 5.47 4.73 -9.91
N CYS A 7 6.20 5.57 -9.20
CA CYS A 7 5.75 6.90 -8.84
C CYS A 7 6.83 7.95 -9.10
N ARG A 8 6.37 9.16 -9.45
CA ARG A 8 7.19 10.37 -9.48
C ARG A 8 6.67 11.32 -8.43
N LEU A 9 7.54 11.68 -7.50
CA LEU A 9 7.27 12.57 -6.38
C LEU A 9 7.92 13.92 -6.63
N ASN A 10 7.18 14.97 -6.33
CA ASN A 10 7.67 16.34 -6.28
C ASN A 10 6.71 17.10 -5.37
N ALA A 11 7.01 17.10 -4.07
CA ALA A 11 6.16 17.70 -3.05
C ALA A 11 7.01 18.44 -2.02
N ARG A 12 6.50 19.58 -1.57
CA ARG A 12 7.13 20.44 -0.57
C ARG A 12 6.06 20.95 0.40
N SER A 13 6.34 20.81 1.69
CA SER A 13 5.54 21.35 2.79
C SER A 13 6.48 21.86 3.90
N ARG A 14 5.91 22.42 4.98
CA ARG A 14 6.71 22.93 6.10
C ARG A 14 7.48 21.77 6.75
N GLY A 15 8.80 21.77 6.61
CA GLY A 15 9.70 20.76 7.20
C GLY A 15 9.87 19.47 6.38
N CYS A 16 9.29 19.39 5.18
CA CYS A 16 9.43 18.23 4.31
C CYS A 16 9.53 18.64 2.84
N GLU A 17 10.60 18.24 2.18
CA GLU A 17 10.75 18.25 0.73
C GLU A 17 11.07 16.85 0.24
N ILE A 18 10.32 16.38 -0.75
CA ILE A 18 10.54 15.10 -1.40
C ILE A 18 10.46 15.25 -2.92
N ALA A 19 11.50 14.78 -3.61
CA ALA A 19 11.56 14.77 -5.06
C ALA A 19 12.25 13.51 -5.56
N GLY A 20 11.80 12.97 -6.70
CA GLY A 20 12.45 11.84 -7.34
C GLY A 20 11.46 10.89 -8.03
N GLU A 21 11.98 9.73 -8.41
CA GLU A 21 11.20 8.72 -9.12
C GLU A 21 11.57 7.32 -8.63
N LEU A 22 10.54 6.51 -8.43
CA LEU A 22 10.65 5.08 -8.18
C LEU A 22 9.98 4.33 -9.31
N ARG A 23 10.64 3.26 -9.76
CA ARG A 23 10.13 2.30 -10.74
C ARG A 23 9.86 0.99 -10.04
N TYR A 24 8.73 0.38 -10.38
CA TYR A 24 8.29 -0.88 -9.82
C TYR A 24 8.48 -1.99 -10.83
N GLY A 25 9.03 -3.11 -10.36
CA GLY A 25 8.94 -4.38 -11.08
C GLY A 25 7.51 -4.91 -11.11
N PRO A 26 7.27 -6.07 -11.76
CA PRO A 26 5.96 -6.68 -11.81
C PRO A 26 5.36 -6.86 -10.42
N PHE A 27 4.10 -6.47 -10.27
CA PHE A 27 3.35 -6.69 -9.04
C PHE A 27 3.05 -8.18 -8.86
N GLN A 28 3.13 -8.64 -7.62
CA GLN A 28 2.75 -10.00 -7.23
C GLN A 28 1.49 -9.92 -6.36
N PRO A 29 0.30 -9.91 -6.97
CA PRO A 29 -0.94 -9.81 -6.21
C PRO A 29 -1.16 -11.07 -5.35
N PRO A 30 -1.96 -10.97 -4.28
CA PRO A 30 -2.43 -12.15 -3.55
C PRO A 30 -3.22 -13.08 -4.47
N ALA A 31 -3.29 -14.37 -4.11
CA ALA A 31 -4.01 -15.38 -4.89
C ALA A 31 -5.54 -15.15 -4.97
N GLY A 32 -6.08 -14.27 -4.14
CA GLY A 32 -7.50 -13.92 -4.12
C GLY A 32 -7.75 -12.54 -3.53
N ASP A 33 -9.01 -12.12 -3.57
CA ASP A 33 -9.45 -10.88 -2.93
C ASP A 33 -9.29 -10.99 -1.41
N ILE A 34 -8.45 -10.13 -0.83
CA ILE A 34 -8.15 -10.12 0.61
C ILE A 34 -9.35 -9.78 1.48
N MET A 35 -10.39 -9.16 0.92
CA MET A 35 -11.65 -8.95 1.63
C MET A 35 -12.44 -10.26 1.78
N GLY A 36 -12.05 -11.34 1.10
CA GLY A 36 -12.72 -12.64 1.18
C GLY A 36 -14.24 -12.50 0.98
N PRO A 37 -15.08 -13.10 1.85
CA PRO A 37 -16.54 -12.93 1.80
C PRO A 37 -17.01 -11.48 1.98
N PHE A 38 -16.25 -10.63 2.69
CA PHE A 38 -16.64 -9.24 2.96
C PHE A 38 -16.70 -8.38 1.70
N ARG A 39 -16.06 -8.80 0.59
CA ARG A 39 -16.18 -8.10 -0.71
C ARG A 39 -17.64 -7.92 -1.16
N PHE A 40 -18.52 -8.85 -0.75
CA PHE A 40 -19.93 -8.87 -1.11
C PHE A 40 -20.82 -8.07 -0.14
N VAL A 41 -20.29 -7.59 0.99
CA VAL A 41 -21.06 -6.78 1.93
C VAL A 41 -21.28 -5.38 1.31
N PRO A 42 -22.55 -4.97 1.11
CA PRO A 42 -22.84 -3.65 0.56
C PRO A 42 -22.55 -2.56 1.60
N PHE A 43 -22.34 -1.33 1.13
CA PHE A 43 -22.19 -0.14 1.98
C PHE A 43 -21.07 -0.17 3.03
N LEU A 44 -20.09 -1.06 2.89
CA LEU A 44 -18.86 -0.99 3.68
C LEU A 44 -18.23 0.40 3.59
N GLU A 45 -17.85 0.92 4.75
CA GLU A 45 -17.20 2.21 4.86
C GLU A 45 -15.85 2.26 4.16
N CYS A 46 -15.10 1.15 4.20
CA CYS A 46 -13.82 0.96 3.52
C CYS A 46 -13.77 -0.41 2.85
N ARG A 47 -13.17 -0.45 1.65
CA ARG A 47 -12.70 -1.68 1.00
C ARG A 47 -11.18 -1.62 0.90
N HIS A 48 -10.53 -2.58 1.53
CA HIS A 48 -9.09 -2.76 1.48
C HIS A 48 -8.70 -3.62 0.28
N SER A 49 -7.58 -3.31 -0.38
CA SER A 49 -7.02 -4.05 -1.51
C SER A 49 -5.53 -4.22 -1.33
N VAL A 50 -4.99 -5.42 -1.58
CA VAL A 50 -3.55 -5.62 -1.74
C VAL A 50 -3.26 -5.74 -3.23
N LEU A 51 -2.51 -4.77 -3.77
CA LEU A 51 -2.12 -4.74 -5.18
C LEU A 51 -0.88 -5.59 -5.45
N SER A 52 0.03 -5.67 -4.48
CA SER A 52 1.27 -6.44 -4.58
C SER A 52 1.81 -6.80 -3.20
N LEU A 53 1.94 -8.09 -2.91
CA LEU A 53 2.58 -8.61 -1.70
C LEU A 53 4.09 -8.36 -1.72
N ARG A 54 4.70 -8.43 -2.91
CA ARG A 54 6.12 -8.14 -3.11
C ARG A 54 6.39 -7.73 -4.53
N HIS A 55 7.16 -6.67 -4.71
CA HIS A 55 7.72 -6.30 -6.02
C HIS A 55 9.08 -5.65 -5.84
N ARG A 56 9.85 -5.58 -6.93
CA ARG A 56 11.13 -4.88 -6.94
C ARG A 56 10.90 -3.37 -7.01
N VAL A 57 11.70 -2.59 -6.28
CA VAL A 57 11.71 -1.12 -6.35
C VAL A 57 13.13 -0.65 -6.69
N ASP A 58 13.22 0.21 -7.72
CA ASP A 58 14.45 0.86 -8.12
C ASP A 58 14.24 2.36 -8.32
N GLY A 59 15.25 3.16 -8.02
CA GLY A 59 15.20 4.61 -8.24
C GLY A 59 15.88 5.38 -7.13
N GLU A 60 15.57 6.65 -7.05
CA GLU A 60 16.18 7.55 -6.08
C GLU A 60 15.17 8.61 -5.65
N LEU A 61 15.15 8.90 -4.36
CA LEU A 61 14.40 9.98 -3.75
C LEU A 61 15.36 10.91 -3.01
N SER A 62 15.20 12.21 -3.21
CA SER A 62 15.77 13.22 -2.33
C SER A 62 14.74 13.58 -1.27
N VAL A 63 15.08 13.39 0.00
CA VAL A 63 14.25 13.75 1.16
C VAL A 63 15.00 14.75 2.00
N ASN A 64 14.51 15.99 2.07
CA ASN A 64 15.16 17.10 2.79
C ASN A 64 16.65 17.27 2.39
N GLY A 65 16.93 17.15 1.08
CA GLY A 65 18.29 17.26 0.52
C GLY A 65 19.16 16.02 0.70
N LYS A 66 18.69 14.97 1.37
CA LYS A 66 19.40 13.69 1.51
C LYS A 66 18.92 12.71 0.45
N SER A 67 19.85 12.15 -0.31
CA SER A 67 19.52 11.12 -1.29
C SER A 67 19.30 9.75 -0.64
N VAL A 68 18.25 9.06 -1.06
CA VAL A 68 17.90 7.69 -0.69
C VAL A 68 17.76 6.87 -1.96
N ALA A 69 18.72 5.97 -2.20
CA ALA A 69 18.75 5.12 -3.37
C ALA A 69 18.09 3.75 -3.12
N PHE A 70 17.24 3.33 -4.05
CA PHE A 70 16.59 2.02 -4.07
C PHE A 70 17.23 1.20 -5.19
N ARG A 71 17.82 0.05 -4.82
CA ARG A 71 18.53 -0.84 -5.75
C ARG A 71 18.04 -2.26 -5.55
N GLY A 72 17.08 -2.70 -6.36
CA GLY A 72 16.46 -4.01 -6.18
C GLY A 72 15.73 -4.18 -4.84
N ALA A 73 15.26 -3.08 -4.24
CA ALA A 73 14.61 -3.10 -2.93
C ALA A 73 13.27 -3.83 -2.97
N ALA A 74 12.79 -4.31 -1.82
CA ALA A 74 11.47 -4.92 -1.69
C ALA A 74 10.39 -3.84 -1.51
N GLY A 75 9.34 -3.91 -2.31
CA GLY A 75 8.14 -3.08 -2.22
C GLY A 75 6.89 -3.89 -1.93
N TYR A 76 5.93 -3.26 -1.27
CA TYR A 76 4.58 -3.75 -1.01
C TYR A 76 3.60 -2.64 -1.42
N ALA A 77 2.44 -3.00 -1.97
CA ALA A 77 1.45 -2.03 -2.42
C ALA A 77 0.02 -2.46 -2.05
N GLU A 78 -0.71 -1.55 -1.43
CA GLU A 78 -2.10 -1.70 -1.03
C GLU A 78 -2.91 -0.44 -1.34
N GLY A 79 -4.21 -0.50 -1.12
CA GLY A 79 -5.07 0.66 -1.22
C GLY A 79 -6.39 0.48 -0.49
N ASP A 80 -6.90 1.60 0.00
CA ASP A 80 -8.17 1.71 0.70
C ASP A 80 -9.10 2.63 -0.07
N ARG A 81 -10.34 2.20 -0.28
CA ARG A 81 -11.37 3.02 -0.96
C ARG A 81 -12.69 2.95 -0.23
N GLY A 82 -13.35 4.09 -0.10
CA GLY A 82 -14.63 4.19 0.59
C GLY A 82 -14.90 5.61 1.10
N ARG A 83 -15.66 5.70 2.19
CA ARG A 83 -16.08 6.97 2.81
C ARG A 83 -15.36 7.23 4.14
N SER A 84 -14.98 6.18 4.87
CA SER A 84 -14.25 6.27 6.14
C SER A 84 -13.47 4.98 6.40
N PHE A 85 -12.52 5.04 7.34
CA PHE A 85 -11.90 3.85 7.91
C PHE A 85 -12.78 3.26 9.02
N PRO A 86 -12.75 1.93 9.24
CA PRO A 86 -13.45 1.28 10.34
C PRO A 86 -13.18 1.95 11.68
N ARG A 87 -14.20 1.96 12.54
CA ARG A 87 -14.10 2.51 13.90
C ARG A 87 -12.91 1.94 14.69
N SER A 88 -12.62 0.66 14.50
CA SER A 88 -11.46 -0.02 15.08
C SER A 88 -10.88 -0.96 14.06
N TYR A 89 -9.57 -0.84 13.84
CA TYR A 89 -8.82 -1.70 12.95
C TYR A 89 -7.37 -1.86 13.42
N ALA A 90 -6.77 -2.97 13.04
CA ALA A 90 -5.35 -3.25 13.17
C ALA A 90 -4.82 -3.74 11.83
N TRP A 91 -3.65 -3.26 11.44
CA TRP A 91 -2.98 -3.62 10.20
C TRP A 91 -1.48 -3.81 10.46
N THR A 92 -0.90 -4.82 9.84
CA THR A 92 0.55 -5.00 9.81
C THR A 92 0.98 -5.68 8.52
N GLN A 93 2.20 -5.38 8.10
CA GLN A 93 2.85 -5.94 6.94
C GLN A 93 4.34 -6.16 7.25
N CYS A 94 4.87 -7.30 6.79
CA CYS A 94 6.28 -7.62 6.90
C CYS A 94 6.75 -8.42 5.69
N SER A 95 7.92 -8.05 5.15
CA SER A 95 8.60 -8.78 4.08
C SER A 95 9.97 -9.24 4.54
N ALA A 96 10.25 -10.52 4.37
CA ALA A 96 11.54 -11.16 4.64
C ALA A 96 11.99 -11.97 3.42
N GLU A 97 13.20 -12.54 3.46
CA GLU A 97 13.68 -13.40 2.36
C GLU A 97 12.74 -14.59 2.11
N ALA A 98 12.24 -15.21 3.19
CA ALA A 98 11.36 -16.38 3.13
C ALA A 98 9.93 -16.08 2.66
N GLY A 99 9.49 -14.82 2.62
CA GLY A 99 8.12 -14.49 2.21
C GLY A 99 7.63 -13.12 2.67
N CYS A 100 6.33 -12.87 2.48
CA CYS A 100 5.64 -11.68 2.94
C CYS A 100 4.41 -12.10 3.75
N VAL A 101 4.16 -11.40 4.85
CA VAL A 101 2.95 -11.52 5.66
C VAL A 101 2.25 -10.18 5.69
N MET A 102 0.94 -10.21 5.50
CA MET A 102 0.04 -9.09 5.73
C MET A 102 -1.11 -9.60 6.60
N LEU A 103 -1.48 -8.83 7.62
CA LEU A 103 -2.59 -9.14 8.51
C LEU A 103 -3.42 -7.88 8.73
N SER A 104 -4.73 -8.01 8.60
CA SER A 104 -5.68 -6.96 8.94
C SER A 104 -6.87 -7.51 9.70
N ALA A 105 -7.28 -6.80 10.74
CA ALA A 105 -8.53 -7.02 11.46
C ALA A 105 -9.27 -5.69 11.56
N ALA A 106 -10.57 -5.70 11.34
CA ALA A 106 -11.39 -4.50 11.43
C ALA A 106 -12.81 -4.84 11.89
N GLU A 107 -13.47 -3.88 12.51
CA GLU A 107 -14.91 -3.93 12.75
C GLU A 107 -15.65 -3.87 11.41
N VAL A 108 -16.55 -4.83 11.16
CA VAL A 108 -17.35 -4.90 9.93
C VAL A 108 -18.82 -4.65 10.29
N PRO A 109 -19.46 -3.61 9.72
CA PRO A 109 -20.86 -3.28 10.04
C PRO A 109 -21.82 -4.27 9.37
N LEU A 110 -22.03 -5.42 10.00
CA LEU A 110 -23.01 -6.41 9.57
C LEU A 110 -24.40 -5.95 10.01
N GLY A 111 -25.29 -5.65 9.05
CA GLY A 111 -26.70 -5.35 9.33
C GLY A 111 -27.08 -3.87 9.48
N GLY A 112 -26.23 -2.93 9.05
CA GLY A 112 -26.63 -1.54 8.84
C GLY A 112 -26.83 -0.70 10.09
N ARG A 113 -25.90 -0.79 11.06
CA ARG A 113 -25.70 0.23 12.09
C ARG A 113 -24.23 0.50 12.29
#